data_AF-A0A968ABV9-F1
#
_entry.id   AF-A0A968ABV9-F1
#
_cell.length_a   1.000
_cell.length_b   1.000
_cell.length_c   1.000
_cell.angle_alpha   90.00
_cell.angle_beta   90.00
_cell.angle_gamma   90.00
#
_symmetry.space_group_name_H-M   'P 1'
#
loop_
_entity.id
_entity.type
_entity.pdbx_description
1 polymer ?
#
loop_
_entity_poly.entity_id
_entity_poly.type
_entity_poly.pdbx_seq_one_letter_code
_entity_poly.pdbx_strand_id
1 'polypeptide(L)'
;EGHAYSFSTITSPEQVWAETMPRMALSLFVGSLFYLVVLTLQQFTKTEVVLFSSYELIFFAALGFIAPALYGFWQYGLMVTWFFPSPALLFVHFTSLIQSFYAIVLGAIIPFIIVPINFLLQKWIAAYQRRQIMKLKIKIRP
;
A
#
# COMPACT_ATOMS: atom_id res chain seq x y z
N GLU A 1 -7.05 -12.99 -25.53
CA GLU A 1 -6.15 -11.92 -25.02
C GLU A 1 -6.39 -11.62 -23.52
N GLY A 2 -6.59 -12.65 -22.69
CA GLY A 2 -6.98 -12.51 -21.27
C GLY A 2 -5.89 -12.88 -20.25
N HIS A 3 -4.63 -13.00 -20.66
CA HIS A 3 -3.56 -13.57 -19.81
C HIS A 3 -2.72 -12.55 -19.05
N ALA A 4 -2.94 -11.23 -19.24
CA ALA A 4 -2.09 -10.19 -18.64
C ALA A 4 -2.12 -10.14 -17.09
N TYR A 5 -3.10 -10.81 -16.46
CA TYR A 5 -3.32 -10.81 -15.01
C TYR A 5 -3.30 -12.19 -14.35
N SER A 6 -2.95 -13.25 -15.09
CA SER A 6 -2.89 -14.60 -14.49
C SER A 6 -1.53 -14.84 -13.84
N PHE A 7 -1.51 -15.28 -12.58
CA PHE A 7 -0.30 -15.74 -11.89
C PHE A 7 0.34 -16.98 -12.56
N SER A 8 -0.40 -17.66 -13.44
CA SER A 8 0.11 -18.79 -14.24
C SER A 8 1.11 -18.39 -15.34
N THR A 9 1.27 -17.09 -15.61
CA THR A 9 2.13 -16.58 -16.70
C THR A 9 3.55 -16.28 -16.24
N ILE A 10 3.79 -16.19 -14.92
CA ILE A 10 5.11 -15.96 -14.35
C ILE A 10 5.81 -17.32 -14.26
N THR A 11 6.71 -17.60 -15.20
CA THR A 11 7.44 -18.87 -15.28
C THR A 11 8.91 -18.75 -14.86
N SER A 12 9.41 -17.53 -14.69
CA SER A 12 10.80 -17.27 -14.28
C SER A 12 10.93 -16.19 -13.20
N PRO A 13 11.98 -16.24 -12.36
CA PRO A 13 12.28 -15.20 -11.37
C PRO A 13 12.44 -13.81 -11.98
N GLU A 14 12.98 -13.72 -13.20
CA GLU A 14 13.20 -12.46 -13.92
C GLU A 14 11.88 -11.77 -14.26
N GLN A 15 10.84 -12.53 -14.60
CA GLN A 15 9.50 -12.00 -14.85
C GLN A 15 8.83 -11.48 -13.58
N VAL A 16 9.11 -12.08 -12.41
CA VAL A 16 8.67 -11.55 -11.11
C VAL A 16 9.19 -10.12 -10.93
N TRP A 17 10.47 -9.91 -11.24
CA TRP A 17 11.11 -8.61 -11.13
C TRP A 17 10.61 -7.60 -12.17
N ALA A 18 10.53 -8.00 -13.43
CA ALA A 18 10.15 -7.12 -14.52
C ALA A 18 8.67 -6.72 -14.50
N GLU A 19 7.77 -7.63 -14.07
CA GLU A 19 6.34 -7.39 -14.15
C GLU A 19 5.67 -7.14 -12.80
N THR A 20 6.11 -7.84 -11.74
CA THR A 20 5.40 -7.77 -10.46
C THR A 20 5.85 -6.57 -9.63
N MET A 21 7.16 -6.29 -9.56
CA MET A 21 7.66 -5.15 -8.76
C MET A 21 7.10 -3.80 -9.22
N PRO A 22 7.05 -3.46 -10.51
CA PRO A 22 6.47 -2.19 -10.95
C PRO A 22 4.98 -2.09 -10.61
N ARG A 23 4.23 -3.20 -10.74
CA ARG A 23 2.80 -3.23 -10.40
C ARG A 23 2.59 -3.05 -8.89
N MET A 24 3.38 -3.71 -8.07
CA MET A 24 3.36 -3.53 -6.61
C MET A 24 3.69 -2.09 -6.21
N ALA A 25 4.75 -1.52 -6.77
CA ALA A 25 5.14 -0.14 -6.51
C ALA A 25 4.05 0.83 -6.93
N LEU A 26 3.43 0.62 -8.10
CA LEU A 26 2.30 1.42 -8.58
C LEU A 26 1.08 1.29 -7.64
N SER A 27 0.72 0.09 -7.21
CA SER A 27 -0.39 -0.14 -6.29
C SER A 27 -0.16 0.53 -4.93
N LEU A 28 1.04 0.41 -4.37
CA LEU A 28 1.42 1.09 -3.12
C LEU A 28 1.40 2.61 -3.29
N PHE A 29 1.88 3.13 -4.42
CA PHE A 29 1.85 4.55 -4.72
C PHE A 29 0.42 5.10 -4.80
N VAL A 30 -0.45 4.45 -5.59
CA VAL A 30 -1.85 4.86 -5.75
C VAL A 30 -2.60 4.75 -4.42
N GLY A 31 -2.40 3.66 -3.67
CA GLY A 31 -2.99 3.48 -2.34
C GLY A 31 -2.55 4.55 -1.35
N SER A 32 -1.26 4.90 -1.35
CA SER A 32 -0.70 5.98 -0.52
C SER A 32 -1.28 7.34 -0.87
N LEU A 33 -1.49 7.62 -2.15
CA LEU A 33 -2.06 8.88 -2.62
C LEU A 33 -3.53 9.00 -2.20
N PHE A 34 -4.32 7.92 -2.34
CA PHE A 34 -5.69 7.88 -1.84
C PHE A 34 -5.74 8.08 -0.32
N TYR A 35 -4.83 7.41 0.40
CA TYR A 35 -4.73 7.54 1.85
C TYR A 35 -4.35 8.97 2.29
N LEU A 36 -3.44 9.65 1.59
CA LEU A 36 -3.13 11.07 1.81
C LEU A 36 -4.34 11.98 1.66
N VAL A 37 -5.20 11.72 0.66
CA VAL A 37 -6.45 12.46 0.47
C VAL A 37 -7.37 12.26 1.68
N VAL A 38 -7.52 11.02 2.16
CA VAL A 38 -8.34 10.71 3.35
C VAL A 38 -7.80 11.43 4.59
N LEU A 39 -6.48 11.38 4.85
CA LEU A 39 -5.85 12.09 5.96
C LEU A 39 -6.11 13.60 5.89
N THR A 40 -6.06 14.17 4.68
CA THR A 40 -6.30 15.59 4.45
C THR A 40 -7.75 15.97 4.75
N LEU A 41 -8.71 15.17 4.28
CA LEU A 41 -10.14 15.38 4.51
C LEU A 41 -10.53 15.24 5.98
N GLN A 42 -9.93 14.28 6.70
CA GLN A 42 -10.19 14.05 8.13
C GLN A 42 -9.40 14.99 9.05
N GLN A 43 -8.52 15.84 8.50
CA GLN A 43 -7.75 16.84 9.23
C GLN A 43 -6.93 16.28 10.40
N PHE A 44 -6.31 15.11 10.22
CA PHE A 44 -5.40 14.58 11.24
C PHE A 44 -4.14 15.44 11.32
N THR A 45 -3.97 16.11 12.46
CA THR A 45 -2.86 17.03 12.73
C THR A 45 -1.79 16.45 13.64
N LYS A 46 -2.12 15.41 14.43
CA LYS A 46 -1.17 14.74 15.32
C LYS A 46 -0.27 13.81 14.52
N THR A 47 1.04 14.11 14.50
CA THR A 47 2.05 13.35 13.76
C THR A 47 2.08 11.87 14.16
N GLU A 48 1.93 11.56 15.44
CA GLU A 48 1.92 10.18 15.95
C GLU A 48 0.79 9.36 15.35
N VAL A 49 -0.42 9.95 15.26
CA VAL A 49 -1.59 9.29 14.68
C VAL A 49 -1.32 8.98 13.21
N VAL A 50 -0.85 9.97 12.44
CA VAL A 50 -0.56 9.83 11.01
C VAL A 50 0.51 8.76 10.76
N LEU A 51 1.54 8.71 11.60
CA LEU A 51 2.61 7.73 11.51
C LEU A 51 2.10 6.32 11.81
N PHE A 52 1.36 6.13 12.90
CA PHE A 52 0.79 4.84 13.26
C PHE A 52 -0.19 4.33 12.20
N SER A 53 -1.09 5.19 11.72
CA SER A 53 -2.06 4.82 10.69
C SER A 53 -1.42 4.57 9.33
N SER A 54 -0.25 5.16 9.04
CA SER A 54 0.54 4.81 7.85
C SER A 54 1.14 3.40 7.96
N TYR A 55 1.55 2.98 9.17
CA TYR A 55 1.98 1.59 9.40
C TYR A 55 0.83 0.59 9.27
N GLU A 56 -0.37 0.94 9.73
CA GLU A 56 -1.56 0.11 9.54
C GLU A 56 -1.87 -0.09 8.05
N LEU A 57 -1.78 0.96 7.22
CA LEU A 57 -1.96 0.85 5.77
C LEU A 57 -0.99 -0.17 5.15
N ILE A 58 0.29 -0.14 5.55
CA ILE A 58 1.32 -1.08 5.05
C ILE A 58 1.00 -2.50 5.48
N PHE A 59 0.59 -2.68 6.74
CA PHE A 59 0.18 -3.97 7.25
C PHE A 59 -1.01 -4.54 6.46
N PHE A 60 -2.04 -3.72 6.21
CA PHE A 60 -3.17 -4.11 5.38
C PHE A 60 -2.76 -4.44 3.94
N ALA A 61 -1.88 -3.64 3.33
CA ALA A 61 -1.36 -3.92 1.99
C ALA A 61 -0.58 -5.25 1.95
N ALA A 62 0.28 -5.49 2.94
CA ALA A 62 1.05 -6.73 3.06
C ALA A 62 0.14 -7.96 3.22
N LEU A 63 -0.94 -7.85 4.01
CA LEU A 63 -1.94 -8.93 4.10
C LEU A 63 -2.58 -9.25 2.75
N GLY A 64 -2.85 -8.22 1.92
CA GLY A 64 -3.34 -8.42 0.55
C GLY A 64 -2.37 -9.24 -0.32
N PHE A 65 -1.07 -8.99 -0.21
CA PHE A 65 -0.04 -9.74 -0.94
C PHE A 65 0.20 -11.16 -0.39
N ILE A 66 -0.11 -11.40 0.88
CA ILE A 66 -0.04 -12.73 1.50
C ILE A 66 -1.23 -13.62 1.09
N ALA A 67 -2.36 -13.04 0.69
CA ALA A 67 -3.60 -13.78 0.39
C ALA A 67 -3.43 -14.92 -0.65
N PRO A 68 -2.69 -14.75 -1.77
CA PRO A 68 -2.44 -15.85 -2.71
C PRO A 68 -1.66 -17.01 -2.07
N ALA A 69 -0.71 -16.73 -1.18
CA ALA A 69 0.03 -17.77 -0.45
C ALA A 69 -0.88 -18.55 0.50
N LEU A 70 -1.76 -17.85 1.23
CA LEU A 70 -2.72 -18.49 2.14
C LEU A 70 -3.74 -19.34 1.37
N TYR A 71 -4.23 -18.82 0.24
CA TYR A 71 -5.13 -19.56 -0.64
C TYR A 71 -4.47 -20.82 -1.21
N GLY A 72 -3.24 -20.71 -1.73
CA GLY A 72 -2.47 -21.87 -2.20
C GLY A 72 -2.22 -22.90 -1.10
N PHE A 73 -1.96 -22.43 0.13
CA PHE A 73 -1.72 -23.31 1.27
C PHE A 73 -2.98 -24.08 1.66
N TRP A 74 -4.14 -23.41 1.67
CA TRP A 74 -5.41 -24.07 1.96
C TRP A 74 -5.74 -25.14 0.92
N GLN A 75 -5.54 -24.84 -0.36
CA GLN A 75 -5.87 -25.76 -1.45
C GLN A 75 -4.94 -26.96 -1.55
N TYR A 76 -3.65 -26.79 -1.27
CA TYR A 76 -2.64 -27.81 -1.59
C TYR A 76 -1.70 -28.16 -0.43
N GLY A 77 -1.61 -27.33 0.61
CA GLY A 77 -0.74 -27.55 1.77
C GLY A 77 -1.38 -28.39 2.89
N LEU A 78 -2.71 -28.46 2.95
CA LEU A 78 -3.43 -29.34 3.90
C LEU A 78 -3.60 -30.78 3.39
N MET A 79 -3.37 -31.01 2.10
CA MET A 79 -3.26 -32.37 1.58
C MET A 79 -1.86 -32.89 1.88
N VAL A 80 -1.75 -33.76 2.89
CA VAL A 80 -0.55 -34.60 3.11
C VAL A 80 -0.46 -35.59 1.95
N THR A 81 -0.02 -35.14 0.79
CA THR A 81 0.33 -36.01 -0.32
C THR A 81 1.76 -36.51 -0.11
N TRP A 82 1.97 -37.82 -0.23
CA TRP A 82 3.27 -38.49 -0.21
C TRP A 82 4.19 -38.12 -1.39
N PHE A 83 3.76 -37.14 -2.19
CA PHE A 83 4.44 -36.66 -3.40
C PHE A 83 4.90 -35.24 -3.16
N PHE A 84 6.11 -34.92 -3.63
CA PHE A 84 6.64 -33.56 -3.61
C PHE A 84 5.59 -32.56 -4.13
N PRO A 85 5.37 -31.41 -3.46
CA PRO A 85 4.45 -30.40 -3.95
C PRO A 85 4.86 -30.00 -5.37
N SER A 86 3.88 -29.73 -6.23
CA SER A 86 4.17 -29.39 -7.62
C SER A 86 5.14 -28.19 -7.65
N PRO A 87 6.18 -28.21 -8.50
CA PRO A 87 7.15 -27.10 -8.57
C PRO A 87 6.48 -25.73 -8.80
N ALA A 88 5.34 -25.72 -9.52
CA ALA A 88 4.54 -24.51 -9.73
C ALA A 88 3.93 -23.95 -8.43
N LEU A 89 3.45 -24.80 -7.53
CA LEU A 89 2.91 -24.38 -6.24
C LEU A 89 4.00 -23.83 -5.32
N LEU A 90 5.14 -24.51 -5.26
CA LEU A 90 6.29 -24.06 -4.49
C LEU A 90 6.77 -22.69 -5.00
N PHE A 91 6.78 -22.50 -6.32
CA PHE A 91 7.08 -21.21 -6.95
C PHE A 91 6.06 -20.12 -6.58
N VAL A 92 4.76 -20.40 -6.58
CA VAL A 92 3.72 -19.43 -6.16
C VAL A 92 3.88 -19.02 -4.69
N HIS A 93 4.16 -19.98 -3.80
CA HIS A 93 4.43 -19.68 -2.40
C HIS A 93 5.67 -18.81 -2.22
N PHE A 94 6.76 -19.17 -2.88
CA PHE A 94 8.03 -18.44 -2.79
C PHE A 94 7.90 -17.01 -3.35
N THR A 95 7.26 -16.85 -4.50
CA THR A 95 7.02 -15.54 -5.11
C THR A 95 6.10 -14.67 -4.26
N SER A 96 5.05 -15.23 -3.67
CA SER A 96 4.16 -14.50 -2.76
C SER A 96 4.87 -14.05 -1.48
N LEU A 97 5.78 -14.87 -0.96
CA LEU A 97 6.60 -14.53 0.22
C LEU A 97 7.59 -13.39 -0.10
N ILE A 98 8.23 -13.47 -1.27
CA ILE A 98 9.08 -12.38 -1.80
C ILE A 98 8.28 -11.09 -1.98
N GLN A 99 7.09 -11.16 -2.58
CA GLN A 99 6.21 -10.00 -2.76
C GLN A 99 5.81 -9.40 -1.42
N SER A 100 5.45 -10.22 -0.44
CA SER A 100 5.10 -9.75 0.90
C SER A 100 6.28 -9.04 1.58
N PHE A 101 7.48 -9.61 1.46
CA PHE A 101 8.71 -8.98 1.96
C PHE A 101 8.95 -7.62 1.29
N TYR A 102 8.87 -7.54 -0.03
CA TYR A 102 9.05 -6.26 -0.73
C TYR A 102 7.93 -5.26 -0.44
N ALA A 103 6.69 -5.69 -0.29
CA ALA A 103 5.59 -4.81 0.10
C ALA A 103 5.84 -4.19 1.46
N ILE A 104 6.38 -4.95 2.42
CA ILE A 104 6.75 -4.46 3.74
C ILE A 104 7.94 -3.49 3.64
N VAL A 105 8.99 -3.83 2.88
CA VAL A 105 10.19 -2.99 2.74
C VAL A 105 9.88 -1.67 2.03
N LEU A 106 9.23 -1.72 0.87
CA LEU A 106 8.78 -0.52 0.15
C LEU A 106 7.75 0.25 0.96
N GLY A 107 6.84 -0.48 1.62
CA GLY A 107 5.84 0.06 2.52
C GLY A 107 6.47 0.87 3.64
N ALA A 108 7.50 0.35 4.31
CA ALA A 108 8.16 1.02 5.44
C ALA A 108 8.75 2.39 5.08
N ILE A 109 8.98 2.68 3.79
CA ILE A 109 9.45 3.98 3.30
C ILE A 109 8.28 4.98 3.21
N ILE A 110 7.06 4.51 2.97
CA ILE A 110 5.86 5.34 2.74
C ILE A 110 5.59 6.35 3.88
N PRO A 111 5.65 6.00 5.18
CA PRO A 111 5.38 6.95 6.27
C PRO A 111 6.35 8.13 6.26
N PHE A 112 7.62 7.89 5.89
CA PHE A 112 8.63 8.95 5.79
C PHE A 112 8.34 9.94 4.67
N ILE A 113 7.52 9.57 3.69
CA ILE A 113 7.05 10.45 2.61
C ILE A 113 5.72 11.10 3.00
N ILE A 114 4.77 10.31 3.53
CA ILE A 114 3.41 10.77 3.86
C ILE A 114 3.41 11.79 5.00
N VAL A 115 4.15 11.54 6.08
CA VAL A 115 4.17 12.42 7.26
C VAL A 115 4.58 13.86 6.91
N PRO A 116 5.72 14.12 6.23
CA PRO A 116 6.09 15.49 5.87
C PRO A 116 5.12 16.12 4.88
N ILE A 117 4.58 15.35 3.92
CA ILE A 117 3.59 15.86 2.96
C ILE A 117 2.31 16.29 3.69
N ASN A 118 1.75 15.44 4.55
CA ASN A 118 0.56 15.78 5.32
C ASN A 118 0.79 17.01 6.19
N PHE A 119 1.95 17.13 6.83
CA PHE A 119 2.30 18.31 7.63
C PHE A 119 2.30 19.61 6.81
N LEU A 120 2.88 19.58 5.59
CA LEU A 120 2.86 20.73 4.68
C LEU A 120 1.44 21.08 4.22
N LEU A 121 0.64 20.06 3.87
CA LEU A 121 -0.75 20.24 3.45
C LEU A 121 -1.60 20.87 4.56
N GLN A 122 -1.51 20.36 5.79
CA GLN A 122 -2.26 20.89 6.93
C GLN A 122 -1.87 22.34 7.25
N LYS A 123 -0.58 22.69 7.15
CA LYS A 123 -0.12 24.09 7.30
C LYS A 123 -0.72 24.99 6.23
N TRP A 124 -0.74 24.54 4.98
CA TRP A 124 -1.30 25.31 3.87
C TRP A 124 -2.81 25.51 4.02
N ILE A 125 -3.54 24.46 4.40
CA ILE A 125 -4.97 24.52 4.69
C ILE A 125 -5.27 25.48 5.84
N ALA A 126 -4.51 25.40 6.95
CA ALA A 126 -4.67 26.31 8.08
C ALA A 126 -4.41 27.78 7.68
N ALA A 127 -3.39 28.04 6.85
CA ALA A 127 -3.12 29.39 6.33
C ALA A 127 -4.25 29.89 5.42
N TYR A 128 -4.79 29.03 4.57
CA TYR A 128 -5.91 29.36 3.70
C TYR A 128 -7.18 29.69 4.49
N GLN A 129 -7.53 28.87 5.49
CA GLN A 129 -8.67 29.11 6.38
C GLN A 129 -8.54 30.43 7.15
N ARG A 130 -7.34 30.74 7.69
CA ARG A 130 -7.08 32.03 8.36
C ARG A 130 -7.32 33.23 7.43
N ARG A 131 -6.90 33.16 6.17
CA ARG A 131 -7.14 34.22 5.17
C ARG A 131 -8.62 34.42 4.89
N GLN A 132 -9.40 33.34 4.79
CA GLN A 132 -10.84 33.41 4.57
C GLN A 132 -11.58 34.04 5.77
N ILE A 133 -11.21 33.64 6.99
CA ILE A 133 -11.79 34.21 8.22
C ILE A 133 -11.49 35.72 8.33
N MET A 134 -10.27 36.16 7.99
CA MET A 134 -9.93 37.58 7.99
C MET A 134 -10.75 38.38 6.97
N LYS A 135 -10.94 37.85 5.75
CA LYS A 135 -11.81 38.50 4.73
C LYS A 135 -13.25 38.65 5.22
N LEU A 136 -13.79 37.63 5.88
CA LEU A 136 -15.13 37.67 6.47
C LEU A 136 -15.24 38.72 7.59
N LYS A 137 -14.25 38.79 8.49
CA LYS A 137 -14.24 39.78 9.58
C LYS A 137 -14.18 41.23 9.07
N ILE A 138 -13.42 41.51 8.01
CA ILE A 138 -13.33 42.86 7.42
C ILE A 138 -14.67 43.27 6.80
N LYS A 139 -15.42 42.32 6.20
CA LYS A 139 -16.74 42.61 5.61
C LYS A 139 -17.83 42.90 6.65
N ILE A 140 -17.65 42.51 7.91
CA ILE A 140 -18.66 42.62 8.99
C ILE A 140 -18.44 43.86 9.87
N ARG A 141 -17.30 44.56 9.78
CA ARG A 141 -17.12 45.85 10.48
C ARG A 141 -17.65 46.99 9.59
N PRO A 142 -18.82 47.60 9.92
CA PRO A 142 -19.30 48.81 9.27
C PRO A 142 -18.44 50.02 9.60
#